data_AF-V4AQC9-F1
#
_entry.id   AF-V4AQC9-F1
#
_cell.length_a   1.000
_cell.length_b   1.000
_cell.length_c   1.000
_cell.angle_alpha   90.00
_cell.angle_beta   90.00
_cell.angle_gamma   90.00
#
_symmetry.space_group_name_H-M   'P 1'
#
loop_
_entity.id
_entity.type
_entity.pdbx_description
1 polymer ?
#
loop_
_entity_poly.entity_id
_entity_poly.type
_entity_poly.pdbx_seq_one_letter_code
_entity_poly.pdbx_strand_id
1 'polypeptide(L)'
;VDSMHYFIIIVDSEHYFIIIVDSEHYFIIIVDSEHYFILILDSVHYFIIIVDSEHYFIIIVDSEHYFILILASGHYFIIIVDSEHYFIIIVDSEHYFIIIVDSEHYFILILDSGHYFIIIVDSEHYFIIIVDSEHYFIIIVFRALFYYNCIQSIILL
;
A
#
# COMPACT_ATOMS: atom_id res chain seq x y z
N VAL A 1 33.79 7.44 -3.44
CA VAL A 1 33.05 8.72 -3.31
C VAL A 1 31.59 8.33 -3.36
N ASP A 2 30.91 8.49 -2.22
CA ASP A 2 29.55 8.02 -1.95
C ASP A 2 28.61 8.24 -3.13
N SER A 3 28.12 7.14 -3.67
CA SER A 3 27.09 7.15 -4.69
C SER A 3 25.73 7.03 -4.00
N MET A 4 25.31 8.10 -3.33
CA MET A 4 23.91 8.26 -2.92
C MET A 4 23.06 8.33 -4.19
N HIS A 5 22.60 7.18 -4.70
CA HIS A 5 21.79 7.10 -5.89
C HIS A 5 20.33 7.34 -5.52
N TYR A 6 19.95 8.62 -5.56
CA TYR A 6 18.57 9.02 -5.61
C TYR A 6 18.08 8.92 -7.05
N PHE A 7 17.01 8.18 -7.29
CA PHE A 7 16.38 8.14 -8.62
C PHE A 7 14.87 8.27 -8.54
N ILE A 8 14.28 8.69 -9.66
CA ILE A 8 12.84 8.82 -9.81
C ILE A 8 12.44 8.05 -11.06
N ILE A 9 11.45 7.18 -10.93
CA ILE A 9 10.80 6.50 -12.06
C ILE A 9 9.42 7.11 -12.22
N ILE A 10 9.12 7.57 -13.43
CA ILE A 10 7.79 8.06 -13.80
C ILE A 10 7.32 7.22 -14.99
N VAL A 11 6.17 6.59 -14.84
CA VAL A 11 5.52 5.81 -15.91
C VAL A 11 4.12 6.35 -16.12
N ASP A 12 3.79 6.59 -17.38
CA ASP A 12 2.47 6.93 -17.88
C ASP A 12 2.16 5.93 -18.99
N SER A 13 1.06 5.20 -18.86
CA SER A 13 0.67 4.15 -19.80
C SER A 13 -0.84 3.94 -19.85
N GLU A 14 -1.39 3.99 -21.06
CA GLU A 14 -2.78 3.62 -21.35
C GLU A 14 -3.00 2.09 -21.30
N HIS A 15 -1.93 1.29 -21.21
CA HIS A 15 -1.98 -0.16 -21.41
C HIS A 15 -1.22 -0.94 -20.33
N TYR A 16 -1.14 -2.25 -20.53
CA TYR A 16 -0.50 -3.21 -19.62
C TYR A 16 1.01 -2.98 -19.48
N PHE A 17 1.51 -2.81 -18.27
CA PHE A 17 2.95 -2.81 -18.01
C PHE A 17 3.33 -3.42 -16.66
N ILE A 18 4.63 -3.68 -16.50
CA ILE A 18 5.21 -4.20 -15.27
C ILE A 18 6.42 -3.34 -14.92
N ILE A 19 6.51 -2.93 -13.66
CA ILE A 19 7.68 -2.28 -13.08
C ILE A 19 8.29 -3.24 -12.07
N ILE A 20 9.58 -3.51 -12.22
CA ILE A 20 10.38 -4.25 -11.25
C ILE A 20 11.55 -3.36 -10.85
N VAL A 21 11.68 -3.08 -9.56
CA VAL A 21 12.74 -2.24 -9.02
C VAL A 21 13.41 -2.98 -7.86
N ASP A 22 14.73 -2.93 -7.86
CA ASP A 22 15.60 -3.39 -6.79
C ASP A 22 16.56 -2.23 -6.50
N SER A 23 16.58 -1.76 -5.25
CA SER A 23 17.38 -0.61 -4.85
C SER A 23 17.83 -0.69 -3.39
N GLU A 24 19.14 -0.52 -3.18
CA GLU A 24 19.72 -0.35 -1.84
C GLU A 24 19.53 1.08 -1.29
N HIS A 25 19.03 2.01 -2.10
CA HIS A 25 19.03 3.44 -1.82
C HIS A 25 17.67 4.09 -2.03
N TYR A 26 17.65 5.41 -1.92
CA TYR A 26 16.45 6.22 -1.94
C TYR A 26 15.84 6.36 -3.34
N PHE A 27 14.53 6.15 -3.49
CA PHE A 27 13.88 6.42 -4.77
C PHE A 27 12.40 6.78 -4.63
N ILE A 28 11.86 7.31 -5.73
CA ILE A 28 10.44 7.60 -5.87
C ILE A 28 9.94 6.91 -7.14
N ILE A 29 8.80 6.24 -7.05
CA ILE A 29 8.07 5.72 -8.21
C ILE A 29 6.74 6.45 -8.30
N ILE A 30 6.45 7.01 -9.48
CA ILE A 30 5.17 7.63 -9.81
C ILE A 30 4.61 6.86 -11.01
N VAL A 31 3.40 6.36 -10.87
CA VAL A 31 2.71 5.60 -11.91
C VAL A 31 1.34 6.21 -12.16
N ASP A 32 1.06 6.47 -13.43
CA ASP A 32 -0.27 6.75 -13.95
C ASP A 32 -0.62 5.67 -14.98
N SER A 33 -1.77 5.01 -14.79
CA SER A 33 -2.19 3.86 -15.59
C SER A 33 -3.70 3.78 -15.76
N GLU A 34 -4.19 3.93 -16.99
CA GLU A 34 -5.61 3.71 -17.28
C GLU A 34 -5.99 2.23 -17.05
N HIS A 35 -5.15 1.29 -17.48
CA HIS A 35 -5.51 -0.13 -17.52
C HIS A 35 -4.86 -0.95 -16.40
N TYR A 36 -3.99 -1.90 -16.75
CA TYR A 36 -3.49 -2.89 -15.81
C TYR A 36 -2.00 -2.70 -15.57
N PHE A 37 -1.56 -2.76 -14.32
CA PHE A 37 -0.12 -2.83 -14.06
C PHE A 37 0.25 -3.69 -12.86
N ILE A 38 1.51 -4.11 -12.84
CA ILE A 38 2.12 -4.79 -11.71
C ILE A 38 3.37 -4.03 -11.31
N LEU A 39 3.49 -3.69 -10.03
CA LEU A 39 4.70 -3.13 -9.44
C LEU A 39 5.25 -4.12 -8.42
N ILE A 40 6.49 -4.56 -8.64
CA ILE A 40 7.24 -5.38 -7.70
C ILE A 40 8.45 -4.58 -7.28
N LEU A 41 8.62 -4.44 -5.97
CA LEU A 41 9.69 -3.65 -5.41
C LEU A 41 10.37 -4.40 -4.26
N ASP A 42 11.70 -4.37 -4.30
CA ASP A 42 12.58 -4.74 -3.20
C ASP A 42 13.48 -3.54 -2.90
N SER A 43 13.53 -3.12 -1.63
CA SER A 43 14.36 -2.01 -1.21
C SER A 43 14.85 -2.09 0.23
N VAL A 44 16.13 -1.81 0.40
CA VAL A 44 16.77 -1.77 1.73
C VAL A 44 16.47 -0.47 2.47
N HIS A 45 16.32 0.66 1.76
CA HIS A 45 16.27 2.00 2.37
C HIS A 45 14.92 2.69 2.15
N TYR A 46 14.91 4.00 1.94
CA TYR A 46 13.69 4.79 1.98
C TYR A 46 13.10 4.98 0.59
N PHE A 47 11.81 4.71 0.41
CA PHE A 47 11.15 5.01 -0.86
C PHE A 47 9.72 5.50 -0.72
N ILE A 48 9.24 6.08 -1.82
CA ILE A 48 7.86 6.53 -1.97
C ILE A 48 7.30 5.94 -3.26
N ILE A 49 6.12 5.35 -3.17
CA ILE A 49 5.33 4.93 -4.32
C ILE A 49 4.07 5.78 -4.35
N ILE A 50 3.79 6.39 -5.50
CA ILE A 50 2.55 7.09 -5.80
C ILE A 50 1.96 6.43 -7.04
N VAL A 51 0.74 5.94 -6.92
CA VAL A 51 0.02 5.33 -8.04
C VAL A 51 -1.35 5.97 -8.15
N ASP A 52 -1.68 6.34 -9.39
CA ASP A 52 -3.05 6.58 -9.84
C ASP A 52 -3.40 5.54 -10.90
N SER A 53 -4.55 4.89 -10.77
CA SER A 53 -5.03 3.96 -11.78
C SER A 53 -6.55 3.86 -11.85
N GLU A 54 -7.10 3.87 -13.06
CA GLU A 54 -8.54 3.71 -13.21
C GLU A 54 -8.95 2.26 -12.94
N HIS A 55 -8.22 1.28 -13.47
CA HIS A 55 -8.66 -0.12 -13.46
C HIS A 55 -7.97 -1.02 -12.41
N TYR A 56 -7.01 -1.84 -12.83
CA TYR A 56 -6.59 -3.03 -12.07
C TYR A 56 -5.10 -3.05 -11.81
N PHE A 57 -4.66 -3.22 -10.56
CA PHE A 57 -3.23 -3.39 -10.32
C PHE A 57 -2.89 -4.25 -9.12
N ILE A 58 -1.61 -4.66 -9.11
CA ILE A 58 -1.01 -5.39 -8.01
C ILE A 58 0.28 -4.68 -7.64
N ILE A 59 0.42 -4.38 -6.35
CA ILE A 59 1.64 -3.82 -5.77
C ILE A 59 2.17 -4.82 -4.75
N ILE A 60 3.41 -5.25 -4.95
CA ILE A 60 4.16 -6.11 -4.03
C ILE A 60 5.40 -5.35 -3.61
N VAL A 61 5.55 -5.16 -2.31
CA VAL A 61 6.64 -4.38 -1.72
C VAL A 61 7.29 -5.19 -0.61
N ASP A 62 8.61 -5.36 -0.73
CA ASP A 62 9.49 -5.82 0.33
C ASP A 62 10.43 -4.66 0.71
N SER A 63 10.51 -4.36 2.02
CA SER A 63 11.26 -3.22 2.53
C SER A 63 11.87 -3.46 3.91
N GLU A 64 13.20 -3.42 4.00
CA GLU A 64 13.88 -3.51 5.30
C GLU A 64 13.63 -2.26 6.17
N HIS A 65 13.43 -1.08 5.57
CA HIS A 65 13.43 0.18 6.33
C HIS A 65 12.12 0.96 6.24
N TYR A 66 12.09 2.05 5.47
CA TYR A 66 11.00 3.03 5.55
C TYR A 66 10.34 3.21 4.20
N PHE A 67 9.01 3.14 4.15
CA PHE A 67 8.33 3.53 2.93
C PHE A 67 6.97 4.18 3.11
N ILE A 68 6.55 4.87 2.05
CA ILE A 68 5.21 5.43 1.94
C ILE A 68 4.61 4.94 0.62
N LEU A 69 3.41 4.37 0.70
CA LEU A 69 2.58 4.02 -0.45
C LEU A 69 1.32 4.88 -0.42
N ILE A 70 1.12 5.65 -1.50
CA ILE A 70 -0.08 6.45 -1.72
C ILE A 70 -0.75 5.95 -2.99
N LEU A 71 -2.05 5.68 -2.88
CA LEU A 71 -2.80 5.00 -3.93
C LEU A 71 -4.17 5.62 -4.12
N ALA A 72 -4.50 5.90 -5.38
CA ALA A 72 -5.87 6.15 -5.83
C ALA A 72 -6.24 5.10 -6.87
N SER A 73 -7.43 4.50 -6.73
CA SER A 73 -7.92 3.49 -7.68
C SER A 73 -9.40 3.62 -7.94
N GLY A 74 -9.77 3.63 -9.23
CA GLY A 74 -11.17 3.48 -9.62
C GLY A 74 -11.71 2.10 -9.26
N HIS A 75 -11.06 1.02 -9.71
CA HIS A 75 -11.63 -0.32 -9.62
C HIS A 75 -10.99 -1.28 -8.60
N TYR A 76 -10.14 -2.23 -9.04
CA TYR A 76 -9.74 -3.37 -8.19
C TYR A 76 -8.23 -3.42 -8.00
N PHE A 77 -7.79 -3.63 -6.77
CA PHE A 77 -6.36 -3.86 -6.56
C PHE A 77 -6.03 -4.76 -5.38
N ILE A 78 -4.77 -5.20 -5.40
CA ILE A 78 -4.14 -5.97 -4.34
C ILE A 78 -2.84 -5.28 -3.95
N ILE A 79 -2.67 -5.06 -2.65
CA ILE A 79 -1.41 -4.62 -2.06
C ILE A 79 -0.90 -5.73 -1.14
N ILE A 80 0.35 -6.12 -1.33
CA ILE A 80 1.08 -7.02 -0.44
C ILE A 80 2.33 -6.28 0.01
N VAL A 81 2.47 -6.12 1.33
CA VAL A 81 3.60 -5.45 1.96
C VAL A 81 4.22 -6.38 2.98
N ASP A 82 5.54 -6.53 2.89
CA ASP A 82 6.38 -7.05 3.95
C ASP A 82 7.39 -5.95 4.35
N SER A 83 7.51 -5.68 5.65
CA SER A 83 8.48 -4.71 6.13
C SER A 83 8.95 -4.91 7.57
N GLU A 84 10.26 -4.91 7.76
CA GLU A 84 10.88 -5.04 9.10
C GLU A 84 10.68 -3.79 9.98
N HIS A 85 10.42 -2.62 9.38
CA HIS A 85 10.52 -1.35 10.10
C HIS A 85 9.25 -0.51 10.01
N TYR A 86 9.26 0.59 9.26
CA TYR A 86 8.23 1.62 9.36
C TYR A 86 7.58 1.90 8.02
N PHE A 87 6.26 1.82 7.93
CA PHE A 87 5.59 2.27 6.72
C PHE A 87 4.23 2.89 6.92
N ILE A 88 3.81 3.61 5.89
CA ILE A 88 2.50 4.24 5.79
C ILE A 88 1.88 3.81 4.46
N ILE A 89 0.67 3.30 4.53
CA ILE A 89 -0.17 3.02 3.37
C ILE A 89 -1.41 3.91 3.46
N ILE A 90 -1.63 4.70 2.42
CA ILE A 90 -2.82 5.54 2.24
C ILE A 90 -3.50 5.09 0.95
N VAL A 91 -4.77 4.71 1.06
CA VAL A 91 -5.54 4.27 -0.10
C VAL A 91 -6.90 4.93 -0.15
N ASP A 92 -7.24 5.40 -1.34
CA ASP A 92 -8.58 5.81 -1.74
C ASP A 92 -9.05 4.91 -2.89
N SER A 93 -10.23 4.32 -2.74
CA SER A 93 -10.79 3.47 -3.78
C SER A 93 -12.31 3.50 -3.85
N GLU A 94 -12.84 3.65 -5.06
CA GLU A 94 -14.29 3.59 -5.24
C GLU A 94 -14.83 2.17 -5.03
N HIS A 95 -14.06 1.14 -5.41
CA HIS A 95 -14.55 -0.24 -5.54
C HIS A 95 -13.91 -1.24 -4.57
N TYR A 96 -13.13 -2.20 -5.07
CA TYR A 96 -12.83 -3.44 -4.34
C TYR A 96 -11.33 -3.61 -4.12
N PHE A 97 -10.91 -3.90 -2.89
CA PHE A 97 -9.49 -4.16 -2.67
C PHE A 97 -9.14 -5.14 -1.57
N ILE A 98 -7.91 -5.64 -1.67
CA ILE A 98 -7.29 -6.49 -0.66
C ILE A 98 -5.94 -5.89 -0.27
N ILE A 99 -5.72 -5.71 1.03
CA ILE A 99 -4.44 -5.30 1.59
C ILE A 99 -3.96 -6.39 2.54
N ILE A 100 -2.76 -6.89 2.28
CA ILE A 100 -2.06 -7.85 3.14
C ILE A 100 -0.77 -7.18 3.59
N VAL A 101 -0.58 -7.16 4.91
CA VAL A 101 0.53 -6.50 5.57
C VAL A 101 1.15 -7.47 6.55
N ASP A 102 2.47 -7.66 6.43
CA ASP A 102 3.33 -8.22 7.47
C ASP A 102 4.31 -7.13 7.94
N SER A 103 4.49 -7.00 9.25
CA SER A 103 5.42 -6.02 9.81
C SER A 103 5.98 -6.37 11.18
N GLU A 104 7.30 -6.35 11.31
CA GLU A 104 7.94 -6.55 12.62
C GLU A 104 7.75 -5.36 13.57
N HIS A 105 7.55 -4.14 13.07
CA HIS A 105 7.66 -2.92 13.88
C HIS A 105 6.43 -2.03 13.84
N TYR A 106 6.38 -1.01 12.98
CA TYR A 106 5.39 0.04 13.07
C TYR A 106 4.75 0.33 11.73
N PHE A 107 3.42 0.33 11.68
CA PHE A 107 2.74 0.82 10.48
C PHE A 107 1.48 1.61 10.72
N ILE A 108 1.13 2.41 9.72
CA ILE A 108 -0.12 3.16 9.66
C ILE A 108 -0.82 2.81 8.35
N LEU A 109 -2.09 2.41 8.46
CA LEU A 109 -2.97 2.14 7.35
C LEU A 109 -4.16 3.11 7.41
N ILE A 110 -4.33 3.94 6.39
CA ILE A 110 -5.45 4.88 6.25
C ILE A 110 -6.17 4.53 4.95
N LEU A 111 -7.47 4.25 5.07
CA LEU A 111 -8.28 3.76 3.97
C LEU A 111 -9.59 4.52 3.89
N ASP A 112 -9.93 4.92 2.66
CA ASP A 112 -11.25 5.36 2.27
C ASP A 112 -11.75 4.43 1.16
N SER A 113 -12.97 3.92 1.30
CA SER A 113 -13.56 3.05 0.30
C SER A 113 -15.03 3.30 0.04
N GLY A 114 -15.36 3.41 -1.25
CA GLY A 114 -16.73 3.45 -1.73
C GLY A 114 -17.44 2.11 -1.65
N HIS A 115 -16.78 0.95 -1.49
CA HIS A 115 -17.46 -0.35 -1.50
C HIS A 115 -16.85 -1.41 -0.55
N TYR A 116 -16.10 -2.39 -1.08
CA TYR A 116 -15.79 -3.63 -0.37
C TYR A 116 -14.30 -3.85 -0.24
N PHE A 117 -13.80 -4.11 0.97
CA PHE A 117 -12.39 -4.46 1.11
C PHE A 117 -12.07 -5.46 2.20
N ILE A 118 -10.89 -6.06 2.07
CA ILE A 118 -10.32 -6.98 3.04
C ILE A 118 -8.95 -6.49 3.45
N ILE A 119 -8.71 -6.39 4.76
CA ILE A 119 -7.42 -6.12 5.36
C ILE A 119 -6.99 -7.35 6.15
N ILE A 120 -5.78 -7.82 5.89
CA ILE A 120 -5.11 -8.85 6.68
C ILE A 120 -3.80 -8.27 7.17
N VAL A 121 -3.61 -8.28 8.48
CA VAL A 121 -2.42 -7.76 9.16
C VAL A 121 -1.83 -8.86 10.01
N ASP A 122 -0.52 -9.09 9.87
CA ASP A 122 0.33 -9.69 10.90
C ASP A 122 1.31 -8.62 11.38
N SER A 123 1.42 -8.42 12.70
CA SER A 123 2.46 -7.52 13.23
C SER A 123 2.95 -7.89 14.62
N GLU A 124 4.27 -7.81 14.82
CA GLU A 124 4.85 -8.10 16.14
C GLU A 124 4.65 -6.97 17.15
N HIS A 125 4.51 -5.73 16.68
CA HIS A 125 4.61 -4.55 17.52
C HIS A 125 3.38 -3.65 17.43
N TYR A 126 3.45 -2.50 16.76
CA TYR A 126 2.46 -1.42 16.86
C TYR A 126 1.86 -1.07 15.52
N PHE A 127 0.54 -0.91 15.47
CA PHE A 127 -0.08 -0.41 14.26
C PHE A 127 -1.37 0.39 14.49
N ILE A 128 -1.67 1.23 13.50
CA ILE A 128 -2.87 2.05 13.45
C ILE A 128 -3.61 1.73 12.17
N ILE A 129 -4.91 1.43 12.29
CA ILE A 129 -5.82 1.30 11.14
C ILE A 129 -6.94 2.32 11.30
N ILE A 130 -7.07 3.19 10.30
CA ILE A 130 -8.17 4.13 10.14
C ILE A 130 -8.91 3.76 8.86
N VAL A 131 -10.21 3.56 8.99
CA VAL A 131 -11.08 3.12 7.90
C VAL A 131 -12.31 4.03 7.85
N ASP A 132 -12.57 4.57 6.67
CA ASP A 132 -13.87 5.03 6.23
C ASP A 132 -14.37 4.12 5.10
N SER A 133 -15.66 3.81 5.13
CA SER A 133 -16.27 2.87 4.20
C SER A 133 -17.77 3.10 4.09
N GLU A 134 -18.27 3.20 2.86
CA GLU A 134 -19.72 3.30 2.62
C GLU A 134 -20.44 1.95 2.75
N HIS A 135 -19.77 0.83 2.42
CA HIS A 135 -20.37 -0.51 2.46
C HIS A 135 -19.67 -1.47 3.43
N TYR A 136 -19.07 -2.57 2.96
CA TYR A 136 -18.69 -3.70 3.81
C TYR A 136 -17.19 -3.94 3.81
N PHE A 137 -16.64 -4.25 4.98
CA PHE A 137 -15.23 -4.60 5.09
C PHE A 137 -14.98 -5.77 6.03
N ILE A 138 -13.81 -6.37 5.86
CA ILE A 138 -13.27 -7.40 6.74
C ILE A 138 -11.87 -6.97 7.17
N ILE A 139 -11.61 -6.98 8.48
CA ILE A 139 -10.27 -6.77 9.04
C ILE A 139 -9.90 -7.99 9.87
N ILE A 140 -8.76 -8.59 9.55
CA ILE A 140 -8.19 -9.72 10.27
C ILE A 140 -6.82 -9.29 10.77
N VAL A 141 -6.59 -9.42 12.08
CA VAL A 141 -5.33 -9.06 12.73
C VAL A 141 -4.76 -10.29 13.44
N PHE A 142 -3.50 -10.59 13.17
CA PHE A 142 -2.69 -11.59 13.85
C PHE A 142 -1.53 -10.89 14.54
N ARG A 143 -1.29 -11.26 15.80
CA ARG A 143 -0.21 -10.74 16.66
C ARG A 143 -0.28 -9.20 16.79
N ALA A 144 -0.20 -8.71 18.03
CA ALA A 144 -0.16 -7.27 18.30
C ALA A 144 0.25 -7.05 19.74
N LEU A 145 1.28 -6.25 19.95
CA LEU A 145 1.60 -5.76 21.29
C LEU A 145 0.68 -4.57 21.64
N PHE A 146 0.29 -3.76 20.65
CA PHE A 146 -0.64 -2.65 20.82
C PHE A 146 -1.31 -2.24 19.49
N TYR A 147 -2.63 -2.04 19.52
CA TYR A 147 -3.44 -1.70 18.34
C TYR A 147 -4.42 -0.56 18.63
N TYR A 148 -4.54 0.38 17.69
CA TYR A 148 -5.59 1.41 17.68
C TYR A 148 -6.41 1.36 16.38
N ASN A 149 -7.73 1.27 16.53
CA ASN A 149 -8.68 1.24 15.43
C ASN A 149 -9.68 2.37 15.55
N CYS A 150 -9.80 3.18 14.50
CA CYS A 150 -10.85 4.17 14.38
C CYS A 150 -11.67 3.83 13.14
N ILE A 151 -12.93 3.41 13.35
CA ILE A 151 -13.89 3.12 12.28
C ILE A 151 -14.97 4.18 12.33
N GLN A 152 -15.21 4.83 11.19
CA GLN A 152 -16.36 5.70 11.01
C GLN A 152 -17.20 5.11 9.89
N SER A 153 -18.34 4.47 10.21
CA SER A 153 -19.28 3.97 9.19
C SER A 153 -20.72 3.96 9.70
N ILE A 154 -21.67 4.36 8.84
CA ILE A 154 -23.12 4.24 9.06
C ILE A 154 -23.51 2.80 8.74
N ILE A 155 -23.80 2.01 9.78
CA ILE A 155 -24.35 0.66 9.63
C ILE A 155 -25.80 0.78 9.12
N LEU A 156 -26.07 0.42 7.87
CA LEU A 156 -27.41 0.03 7.44
C LEU A 156 -27.50 -1.50 7.48
N LEU A 157 -28.39 -1.99 8.36
CA LEU A 157 -28.72 -3.39 8.64
C LEU A 157 -29.03 -4.22 7.40
#